data_AF-A0A523REB6-F1
#
_entry.id   AF-A0A523REB6-F1
#
_cell.length_a   1.000
_cell.length_b   1.000
_cell.length_c   1.000
_cell.angle_alpha   90.00
_cell.angle_beta   90.00
_cell.angle_gamma   90.00
#
_symmetry.space_group_name_H-M   'P 1'
#
loop_
_entity.id
_entity.type
_entity.pdbx_description
1 polymer ?
#
loop_
_entity_poly.entity_id
_entity_poly.type
_entity_poly.pdbx_seq_one_letter_code
_entity_poly.pdbx_strand_id
1 'polypeptide(L)'
;MIYLGPAGIPTVSKERTTIGGIKCVAELKLNAFEVEFVRRVGMSNEMAKETGRVAKGLSVLLSVHCPYFVNLCSQEKEKLDASK
;
A
#
# COMPACT_ATOMS: atom_id res chain seq x y z
N MET A 1 17.82 -0.75 12.20
CA MET A 1 17.68 -0.29 10.79
C MET A 1 16.49 0.64 10.73
N ILE A 2 16.59 1.77 10.01
CA ILE A 2 15.51 2.77 9.87
C ILE A 2 14.84 2.57 8.52
N TYR A 3 13.51 2.58 8.50
CA TYR A 3 12.69 2.53 7.29
C TYR A 3 12.07 3.89 7.03
N LEU A 4 12.23 4.41 5.82
CA LEU A 4 11.75 5.71 5.38
C LEU A 4 11.11 5.57 3.99
N GLY A 5 9.90 6.09 3.87
CA GLY A 5 9.06 5.88 2.71
C GLY A 5 7.81 6.73 2.74
N PRO A 6 7.22 7.04 1.58
CA PRO A 6 5.94 7.75 1.51
C PRO A 6 4.77 6.80 1.74
N ALA A 7 3.65 7.39 2.17
CA ALA A 7 2.34 6.80 1.97
C ALA A 7 1.83 7.16 0.58
N GLY A 8 1.49 6.13 -0.20
CA GLY A 8 1.03 6.29 -1.56
C GLY A 8 2.13 6.56 -2.58
N ILE A 9 1.71 6.57 -3.84
CA ILE A 9 2.59 6.70 -5.00
C ILE A 9 3.19 8.11 -5.04
N PRO A 10 4.54 8.26 -4.98
CA PRO A 10 5.22 9.55 -5.03
C PRO A 10 4.72 10.41 -6.19
N THR A 11 4.57 11.73 -5.98
CA THR A 11 4.13 12.67 -7.03
C THR A 11 5.08 12.70 -8.22
N VAL A 12 6.36 12.40 -7.99
CA VAL A 12 7.41 12.30 -9.00
C VAL A 12 7.45 10.96 -9.73
N SER A 13 6.63 9.97 -9.34
CA SER A 13 6.58 8.67 -10.01
C SER A 13 6.04 8.80 -11.43
N LYS A 14 6.77 8.25 -12.40
CA LYS A 14 6.37 8.22 -13.82
C LYS A 14 5.11 7.39 -14.05
N GLU A 15 5.02 6.27 -13.34
CA GLU A 15 3.88 5.36 -13.39
C GLU A 15 2.99 5.56 -12.15
N ARG A 16 1.68 5.74 -12.37
CA ARG A 16 0.68 5.86 -11.30
C ARG A 16 0.12 4.48 -10.91
N THR A 17 1.01 3.51 -10.69
CA THR A 17 0.70 2.15 -10.25
C THR A 17 1.47 1.83 -8.96
N THR A 18 1.03 0.82 -8.20
CA THR A 18 1.74 0.38 -6.98
C THR A 18 3.18 -0.05 -7.30
N ILE A 19 3.37 -0.85 -8.34
CA ILE A 19 4.69 -1.30 -8.80
C ILE A 19 5.55 -0.11 -9.25
N GLY A 20 4.96 0.85 -9.96
CA GLY A 20 5.62 2.11 -10.33
C GLY A 20 6.09 2.89 -9.11
N GLY A 21 5.25 3.00 -8.08
CA GLY A 21 5.58 3.64 -6.81
C GLY A 21 6.75 2.97 -6.11
N ILE A 22 6.78 1.63 -6.04
CA ILE A 22 7.90 0.87 -5.46
C ILE A 22 9.21 1.14 -6.20
N LYS A 23 9.19 1.10 -7.53
CA LYS A 23 10.37 1.42 -8.35
C LYS A 23 10.84 2.86 -8.11
N CYS A 24 9.92 3.82 -8.07
CA CYS A 24 10.22 5.21 -7.79
C CYS A 24 10.85 5.41 -6.41
N VAL A 25 10.32 4.76 -5.36
CA VAL A 25 10.91 4.77 -4.00
C VAL A 25 12.35 4.24 -4.02
N ALA A 26 12.60 3.13 -4.71
CA ALA A 26 13.94 2.57 -4.83
C ALA A 26 14.90 3.51 -5.60
N GLU A 27 14.44 4.13 -6.69
CA GLU A 27 15.21 5.13 -7.45
C GLU A 27 15.57 6.35 -6.59
N LEU A 28 14.67 6.76 -5.68
CA LEU A 28 14.88 7.83 -4.71
C LEU A 28 15.75 7.41 -3.51
N LYS A 29 16.25 6.17 -3.48
CA LYS A 29 17.06 5.59 -2.38
C LYS A 29 16.32 5.52 -1.04
N LEU A 30 15.01 5.44 -1.09
CA LEU A 30 14.15 5.13 0.07
C LEU A 30 13.96 3.61 0.18
N ASN A 31 13.46 3.15 1.32
CA ASN A 31 13.42 1.72 1.65
C ASN A 31 12.09 1.26 2.27
N ALA A 32 11.05 2.09 2.24
CA ALA A 32 9.69 1.72 2.59
C ALA A 32 8.65 2.35 1.66
N PHE A 33 7.48 1.75 1.58
CA PHE A 33 6.35 2.24 0.77
C PHE A 33 5.02 1.71 1.33
N GLU A 34 4.07 2.60 1.63
CA GLU A 34 2.74 2.20 2.07
C GLU A 34 1.74 2.20 0.91
N VAL A 35 1.07 1.07 0.71
CA VAL A 35 0.00 0.90 -0.28
C VAL A 35 -1.32 1.38 0.32
N GLU A 36 -1.91 2.41 -0.26
CA GLU A 36 -3.15 2.99 0.25
C GLU A 36 -4.39 2.45 -0.48
N PHE A 37 -5.21 1.65 0.21
CA PHE A 37 -6.48 1.18 -0.31
C PHE A 37 -7.64 2.17 -0.08
N VAL A 38 -7.35 3.40 0.37
CA VAL A 38 -8.25 4.55 0.66
C VAL A 38 -9.75 4.29 0.45
N ARG A 39 -10.21 4.09 -0.80
CA ARG A 39 -11.62 3.91 -1.15
C ARG A 39 -12.04 2.47 -1.47
N ARG A 40 -11.10 1.57 -1.79
CA ARG A 40 -11.34 0.16 -2.13
C ARG A 40 -10.05 -0.66 -2.09
N VAL A 41 -10.18 -1.95 -1.80
CA VAL A 41 -9.13 -2.94 -2.05
C VAL A 41 -9.21 -3.37 -3.52
N GLY A 42 -8.46 -2.69 -4.39
CA GLY A 42 -8.50 -2.87 -5.84
C GLY A 42 -7.36 -3.73 -6.41
N MET A 43 -6.79 -4.64 -5.63
CA MET A 43 -5.63 -5.44 -6.01
C MET A 43 -5.98 -6.92 -6.00
N SER A 44 -5.74 -7.62 -7.12
CA SER A 44 -5.92 -9.07 -7.16
C SER A 44 -4.79 -9.78 -6.42
N ASN A 45 -4.99 -11.06 -6.08
CA ASN A 45 -3.97 -11.87 -5.42
C ASN A 45 -2.70 -12.03 -6.28
N GLU A 46 -2.86 -12.16 -7.59
CA GLU A 46 -1.76 -12.25 -8.55
C GLU A 46 -0.95 -10.95 -8.54
N MET A 47 -1.64 -9.80 -8.58
CA MET A 47 -0.99 -8.49 -8.51
C MET A 47 -0.32 -8.25 -7.16
N ALA A 48 -0.91 -8.72 -6.06
CA ALA A 48 -0.31 -8.64 -4.73
C ALA A 48 0.98 -9.46 -4.63
N LYS A 49 0.99 -10.68 -5.17
CA LYS A 49 2.20 -11.53 -5.25
C LYS A 49 3.29 -10.86 -6.07
N GLU A 50 2.94 -10.30 -7.22
CA GLU A 50 3.89 -9.58 -8.08
C GLU A 50 4.44 -8.32 -7.40
N THR A 51 3.57 -7.55 -6.73
CA THR A 51 3.95 -6.36 -5.94
C THR A 51 4.97 -6.73 -4.86
N GLY A 52 4.71 -7.81 -4.11
CA GLY A 52 5.64 -8.32 -3.09
C GLY A 52 6.96 -8.81 -3.68
N ARG A 53 6.93 -9.47 -4.85
CA ARG A 53 8.13 -9.93 -5.57
C ARG A 53 9.02 -8.74 -5.97
N VAL A 54 8.43 -7.70 -6.56
CA VAL A 54 9.15 -6.50 -6.98
C VAL A 54 9.74 -5.75 -5.78
N ALA A 55 8.95 -5.53 -4.73
CA ALA A 55 9.41 -4.86 -3.52
C ALA A 55 10.58 -5.60 -2.86
N LYS A 56 10.49 -6.93 -2.75
CA LYS A 56 11.58 -7.76 -2.23
C LYS A 56 12.84 -7.65 -3.09
N GLY A 57 12.71 -7.66 -4.41
CA GLY A 57 13.84 -7.50 -5.34
C GLY A 57 14.55 -6.14 -5.22
N LEU A 58 13.82 -5.11 -4.78
CA LEU A 58 14.32 -3.74 -4.60
C LEU A 58 14.63 -3.40 -3.14
N SER A 59 14.50 -4.35 -2.21
CA SER A 59 14.68 -4.14 -0.77
C SER A 59 13.80 -3.02 -0.18
N VAL A 60 12.57 -2.89 -0.68
CA VAL A 60 11.56 -1.95 -0.18
C VAL A 60 10.59 -2.68 0.75
N LEU A 61 10.48 -2.22 1.99
CA LEU A 61 9.49 -2.72 2.94
C LEU A 61 8.10 -2.19 2.56
N LEU A 62 7.09 -3.06 2.57
CA LEU A 62 5.71 -2.68 2.29
C LEU A 62 4.88 -2.63 3.56
N SER A 63 4.02 -1.61 3.68
CA SER A 63 2.86 -1.59 4.58
C SER A 63 1.58 -1.34 3.77
N VAL A 64 0.43 -1.48 4.43
CA VAL A 64 -0.88 -1.24 3.81
C VAL A 64 -1.74 -0.36 4.70
N HIS A 65 -2.44 0.60 4.09
CA HIS A 65 -3.46 1.39 4.74
C HIS A 65 -4.85 0.90 4.31
N CYS A 66 -5.69 0.55 5.28
CA CYS A 66 -7.06 0.08 5.04
C CYS A 66 -7.96 1.19 4.47
N PRO A 67 -9.08 0.85 3.82
CA PRO A 67 -10.02 1.86 3.36
C PRO A 67 -10.64 2.68 4.50
N TYR A 68 -10.97 3.95 4.25
CA TYR A 68 -11.48 4.89 5.28
C TYR A 68 -12.82 4.48 5.88
N PHE A 69 -13.57 3.59 5.22
CA PHE A 69 -14.90 3.18 5.67
C PHE A 69 -14.87 2.11 6.78
N VAL A 70 -13.69 1.55 7.09
CA VAL A 70 -13.52 0.59 8.19
C VAL A 70 -13.78 1.30 9.52
N ASN A 71 -14.79 0.85 10.26
CA ASN A 71 -15.13 1.37 11.57
C ASN A 71 -15.38 0.24 12.58
N LEU A 72 -14.28 -0.22 13.20
CA LEU A 72 -14.31 -1.25 14.25
C LEU A 72 -14.92 -0.77 15.58
N CYS A 73 -15.21 0.54 15.71
CA CYS A 73 -15.86 1.14 16.87
C CYS A 73 -17.36 1.42 16.64
N SER A 74 -17.92 0.97 15.51
CA SER A 74 -19.32 1.23 15.18
C SER A 74 -20.27 0.58 16.19
N GLN A 75 -21.27 1.33 16.65
CA GLN A 75 -22.38 0.81 17.44
C GLN A 75 -23.42 0.07 16.57
N GLU A 76 -23.36 0.26 15.26
CA GLU A 76 -24.22 -0.42 14.30
C GLU A 76 -23.59 -1.78 13.95
N LYS A 77 -24.27 -2.87 14.32
CA LYS A 77 -23.77 -4.24 14.12
C LYS A 77 -23.38 -4.53 12.67
N GLU A 78 -24.17 -4.06 11.70
CA GLU A 78 -23.90 -4.25 10.27
C GLU A 78 -22.57 -3.61 9.83
N LYS A 79 -22.30 -2.36 10.27
CA LYS A 79 -21.05 -1.66 9.94
C LYS A 79 -19.84 -2.30 10.64
N LEU A 80 -20.03 -2.74 11.88
CA LEU A 80 -18.99 -3.44 12.62
C LEU A 80 -18.63 -4.77 11.95
N ASP A 81 -19.63 -5.57 11.57
CA ASP A 81 -19.41 -6.87 10.92
C ASP A 81 -18.82 -6.72 9.51
N ALA A 82 -19.17 -5.67 8.76
CA ALA A 82 -18.55 -5.34 7.47
C ALA A 82 -17.11 -4.80 7.57
N SER A 83 -16.66 -4.42 8.78
CA SER A 83 -15.32 -3.84 9.02
C SER A 83 -14.30 -4.83 9.58
N LYS A 84 -14.73 -6.02 10.00
CA LYS A 84 -13.88 -7.11 10.51
C LYS A 84 -13.26 -7.92 9.38
#